data_AF-A0A532BCW1-F1
#
_entry.id   AF-A0A532BCW1-F1
#
_cell.length_a   1.000
_cell.length_b   1.000
_cell.length_c   1.000
_cell.angle_alpha   90.00
_cell.angle_beta   90.00
_cell.angle_gamma   90.00
#
_symmetry.space_group_name_H-M   'P 1'
#
loop_
_entity.id
_entity.type
_entity.pdbx_description
1 polymer ?
#
loop_
_entity_poly.entity_id
_entity_poly.type
_entity_poly.pdbx_seq_one_letter_code
_entity_poly.pdbx_strand_id
1 'polypeptide(L)'
;GLQDSLRDVEELREIRRVLETGLIAKTIEMISAEDIEALRQLTERMRQRAERHESFAEEDQQFHQLLFRCQNNHMLSALIDIFWTAFNKASNFTNLDNPTPLATWRDHHEIVEAVAAKDVEQARGRLDDHYRGIQQVIAKNRAS
;
A
#
# COMPACT_ATOMS: atom_id res chain seq x y z
N GLY A 1 -6.35 22.43 -7.40
CA GLY A 1 -5.12 22.89 -6.71
C GLY A 1 -4.65 21.83 -5.74
N LEU A 2 -3.67 22.14 -4.86
CA LEU A 2 -3.13 21.20 -3.87
C LEU A 2 -4.24 20.54 -3.02
N GLN A 3 -5.19 21.33 -2.52
CA GLN A 3 -6.29 20.83 -1.68
C GLN A 3 -7.16 19.79 -2.38
N ASP A 4 -7.54 20.03 -3.65
CA ASP A 4 -8.31 19.07 -4.43
C ASP A 4 -7.52 17.77 -4.64
N SER A 5 -6.21 17.87 -4.93
CA SER A 5 -5.38 16.68 -5.14
C SER A 5 -5.20 15.87 -3.86
N LEU A 6 -5.03 16.51 -2.70
CA LEU A 6 -5.01 15.81 -1.40
C LEU A 6 -6.37 15.21 -1.03
N ARG A 7 -7.47 15.75 -1.56
CA ARG A 7 -8.81 15.18 -1.40
C ARG A 7 -8.99 13.93 -2.23
N ASP A 8 -8.62 13.98 -3.52
CA ASP A 8 -8.67 12.82 -4.42
C ASP A 8 -7.89 11.63 -3.83
N VAL A 9 -6.69 11.87 -3.28
CA VAL A 9 -5.85 10.84 -2.66
C VAL A 9 -6.53 10.22 -1.44
N GLU A 10 -7.17 11.02 -0.59
CA GLU A 10 -7.85 10.53 0.62
C GLU A 10 -9.08 9.67 0.27
N GLU A 11 -9.91 10.14 -0.67
CA GLU A 11 -11.11 9.42 -1.13
C GLU A 11 -10.73 8.09 -1.79
N LEU A 12 -9.72 8.09 -2.68
CA LEU A 12 -9.23 6.86 -3.31
C LEU A 12 -8.60 5.91 -2.31
N ARG A 13 -7.87 6.42 -1.30
CA ARG A 13 -7.31 5.61 -0.21
C ARG A 13 -8.41 4.92 0.59
N GLU A 14 -9.50 5.61 0.91
CA GLU A 14 -10.63 5.01 1.62
C GLU A 14 -11.26 3.87 0.81
N ILE A 15 -11.50 4.08 -0.48
CA ILE A 15 -12.05 3.05 -1.38
C ILE A 15 -11.10 1.84 -1.43
N ARG A 16 -9.80 2.07 -1.62
CA ARG A 16 -8.79 1.00 -1.64
C ARG A 16 -8.75 0.22 -0.33
N ARG A 17 -8.79 0.89 0.82
CA ARG A 17 -8.83 0.24 2.14
C ARG A 17 -10.01 -0.73 2.22
N VAL A 18 -11.21 -0.29 1.89
CA VAL A 18 -12.42 -1.14 1.98
C VAL A 18 -12.32 -2.34 1.05
N LEU A 19 -11.89 -2.13 -0.19
CA LEU A 19 -11.82 -3.20 -1.18
C LEU A 19 -10.70 -4.20 -0.88
N GLU A 20 -9.49 -3.73 -0.60
CA GLU A 20 -8.34 -4.59 -0.39
C GLU A 20 -8.48 -5.42 0.91
N THR A 21 -8.98 -4.82 1.99
CA THR A 21 -9.29 -5.57 3.23
C THR A 21 -10.44 -6.57 3.05
N GLY A 22 -11.44 -6.24 2.22
CA GLY A 22 -12.54 -7.15 1.88
C GLY A 22 -12.10 -8.31 0.98
N LEU A 23 -11.08 -8.10 0.14
CA LEU A 23 -10.61 -9.08 -0.84
C LEU A 23 -9.46 -9.96 -0.31
N ILE A 24 -8.84 -9.62 0.83
CA ILE A 24 -7.64 -10.32 1.32
C ILE A 24 -7.86 -11.82 1.58
N ALA A 25 -9.04 -12.21 2.05
CA ALA A 25 -9.36 -13.63 2.28
C ALA A 25 -9.30 -14.43 0.96
N LYS A 26 -9.89 -13.88 -0.10
CA LYS A 26 -9.85 -14.47 -1.45
C LYS A 26 -8.43 -14.49 -2.02
N THR A 27 -7.61 -13.46 -1.73
CA THR A 27 -6.19 -13.48 -2.08
C THR A 27 -5.49 -14.68 -1.44
N ILE A 28 -5.66 -14.89 -0.14
CA ILE A 28 -4.99 -15.98 0.61
C ILE A 28 -5.35 -17.37 0.07
N GLU A 29 -6.59 -17.55 -0.42
CA GLU A 29 -7.02 -18.80 -1.05
C GLU A 29 -6.35 -19.07 -2.41
N MET A 30 -5.97 -18.02 -3.13
CA MET A 30 -5.51 -18.07 -4.53
C MET A 30 -4.01 -17.85 -4.71
N ILE A 31 -3.36 -17.20 -3.74
CA ILE A 31 -1.98 -16.73 -3.89
C ILE A 31 -1.00 -17.91 -3.96
N SER A 32 -0.05 -17.84 -4.89
CA SER A 32 0.95 -18.88 -5.13
C SER A 32 2.16 -18.73 -4.20
N ALA A 33 2.98 -19.77 -4.10
CA ALA A 33 4.26 -19.68 -3.38
C ALA A 33 5.22 -18.71 -4.10
N GLU A 34 5.18 -18.67 -5.43
CA GLU A 34 5.96 -17.74 -6.25
C GLU A 34 5.55 -16.28 -6.00
N ASP A 35 4.26 -16.00 -5.84
CA ASP A 35 3.74 -14.67 -5.52
C ASP A 35 4.21 -14.22 -4.12
N ILE A 36 4.14 -15.12 -3.13
CA ILE A 36 4.64 -14.84 -1.76
C ILE A 36 6.13 -14.55 -1.77
N GLU A 37 6.93 -15.35 -2.49
CA GLU A 37 8.37 -15.11 -2.59
C GLU A 37 8.69 -13.77 -3.28
N ALA A 38 7.96 -13.44 -4.35
CA ALA A 38 8.09 -12.15 -5.01
C ALA A 38 7.73 -10.97 -4.07
N LEU A 39 6.70 -11.13 -3.21
CA LEU A 39 6.33 -10.14 -2.20
C LEU A 39 7.44 -9.97 -1.14
N ARG A 40 8.07 -11.07 -0.69
CA ARG A 40 9.21 -11.01 0.24
C ARG A 40 10.40 -10.27 -0.37
N GLN A 41 10.73 -10.56 -1.63
CA GLN A 41 11.81 -9.87 -2.33
C GLN A 41 11.50 -8.38 -2.54
N LEU A 42 10.25 -8.04 -2.82
CA LEU A 42 9.83 -6.65 -2.96
C LEU A 42 9.91 -5.89 -1.64
N THR A 43 9.40 -6.47 -0.54
CA THR A 43 9.50 -5.88 0.80
C THR A 43 10.95 -5.77 1.26
N GLU A 44 11.85 -6.66 0.85
CA GLU A 44 13.29 -6.50 1.12
C GLU A 44 13.89 -5.28 0.39
N ARG A 45 13.49 -4.99 -0.85
CA ARG A 45 13.90 -3.75 -1.54
C ARG A 45 13.39 -2.51 -0.81
N MET A 46 12.14 -2.54 -0.33
CA MET A 46 11.57 -1.48 0.49
C MET A 46 12.38 -1.27 1.78
N ARG A 47 12.81 -2.36 2.46
CA ARG A 47 13.68 -2.29 3.64
C ARG A 47 14.96 -1.52 3.36
N GLN A 48 15.66 -1.89 2.29
CA GLN A 48 16.94 -1.30 1.93
C GLN A 48 16.81 0.21 1.62
N ARG A 49 15.75 0.62 0.93
CA ARG A 49 15.42 2.05 0.71
C ARG A 49 15.09 2.75 2.03
N ALA A 50 14.25 2.13 2.86
CA ALA A 50 13.85 2.68 4.15
C ALA A 50 15.04 2.93 5.08
N GLU A 51 16.01 2.02 5.13
CA GLU A 51 17.25 2.16 5.90
C GLU A 51 18.10 3.35 5.44
N ARG A 52 18.05 3.67 4.14
CA ARG A 52 18.71 4.85 3.54
C ARG A 52 17.85 6.12 3.60
N HIS A 53 16.67 6.07 4.23
CA HIS A 53 15.69 7.16 4.25
C HIS A 53 15.25 7.61 2.84
N GLU A 54 15.26 6.67 1.89
CA GLU A 54 14.77 6.88 0.53
C GLU A 54 13.28 6.53 0.45
N SER A 55 12.53 7.29 -0.36
CA SER A 55 11.15 6.92 -0.72
C SER A 55 11.11 5.58 -1.43
N PHE A 56 10.06 4.79 -1.21
CA PHE A 56 9.79 3.51 -1.89
C PHE A 56 8.37 3.46 -2.48
N ALA A 57 7.85 4.62 -2.89
CA ALA A 57 6.51 4.76 -3.45
C ALA A 57 6.22 3.81 -4.62
N GLU A 58 7.20 3.62 -5.51
CA GLU A 58 7.07 2.69 -6.64
C GLU A 58 6.96 1.23 -6.17
N GLU A 59 7.73 0.84 -5.16
CA GLU A 59 7.66 -0.50 -4.58
C GLU A 59 6.35 -0.74 -3.80
N ASP A 60 5.81 0.29 -3.14
CA ASP A 60 4.49 0.26 -2.50
C ASP A 60 3.37 0.03 -3.54
N GLN A 61 3.41 0.71 -4.70
CA GLN A 61 2.50 0.42 -5.81
C GLN A 61 2.58 -1.04 -6.26
N GLN A 62 3.80 -1.50 -6.52
CA GLN A 62 4.04 -2.87 -6.96
C GLN A 62 3.57 -3.88 -5.92
N PHE A 63 3.66 -3.56 -4.63
CA PHE A 63 3.25 -4.43 -3.54
C PHE A 63 1.76 -4.71 -3.62
N HIS A 64 0.94 -3.66 -3.70
CA HIS A 64 -0.51 -3.83 -3.77
C HIS A 64 -0.94 -4.52 -5.07
N GLN A 65 -0.32 -4.19 -6.21
CA GLN A 65 -0.58 -4.89 -7.48
C GLN A 65 -0.25 -6.39 -7.37
N LEU A 66 0.92 -6.72 -6.83
CA LEU A 66 1.40 -8.10 -6.69
C LEU A 66 0.55 -8.90 -5.69
N LEU A 67 0.20 -8.30 -4.54
CA LEU A 67 -0.61 -8.95 -3.51
C LEU A 67 -1.96 -9.39 -4.06
N PHE A 68 -2.57 -8.63 -4.97
CA PHE A 68 -3.89 -8.94 -5.51
C PHE A 68 -3.88 -9.53 -6.92
N ARG A 69 -2.71 -9.69 -7.56
CA ARG A 69 -2.61 -10.16 -8.96
C ARG A 69 -3.29 -11.51 -9.19
N CYS A 70 -3.20 -12.41 -8.20
CA CYS A 70 -3.73 -13.77 -8.30
C CYS A 70 -5.25 -13.79 -8.51
N GLN A 71 -5.95 -12.72 -8.14
CA GLN A 71 -7.39 -12.60 -8.34
C GLN A 71 -7.80 -12.28 -9.78
N ASN A 72 -6.85 -11.90 -10.65
CA ASN A 72 -7.11 -11.47 -12.03
C ASN A 72 -8.22 -10.40 -12.13
N ASN A 73 -8.29 -9.52 -11.14
CA ASN A 73 -9.29 -8.46 -11.06
C ASN A 73 -8.74 -7.16 -11.66
N HIS A 74 -8.99 -6.98 -12.96
CA HIS A 74 -8.55 -5.80 -13.71
C HIS A 74 -9.13 -4.47 -13.15
N MET A 75 -10.32 -4.49 -12.56
CA MET A 75 -10.92 -3.30 -11.94
C MET A 75 -10.19 -2.88 -10.67
N LEU A 76 -9.79 -3.84 -9.83
CA LEU A 76 -8.96 -3.55 -8.66
C LEU A 76 -7.58 -3.00 -9.06
N SER A 77 -6.96 -3.60 -10.08
CA SER A 77 -5.67 -3.14 -10.59
C SER A 77 -5.75 -1.69 -11.10
N ALA A 78 -6.78 -1.39 -11.90
CA ALA A 78 -7.03 -0.03 -12.39
C ALA A 78 -7.26 0.97 -11.24
N LEU A 79 -7.96 0.58 -10.17
CA LEU A 79 -8.15 1.44 -9.01
C LEU A 79 -6.83 1.77 -8.31
N ILE A 80 -5.94 0.78 -8.15
CA ILE A 80 -4.60 0.98 -7.58
C ILE A 80 -3.83 2.00 -8.45
N ASP A 81 -3.88 1.87 -9.77
CA ASP A 81 -3.21 2.78 -10.70
C ASP A 81 -3.77 4.21 -10.66
N ILE A 82 -5.10 4.34 -10.54
CA ILE A 82 -5.76 5.64 -10.38
C ILE A 82 -5.32 6.32 -9.08
N PHE A 83 -5.22 5.56 -7.98
CA PHE A 83 -4.68 6.08 -6.72
C PHE A 83 -3.27 6.63 -6.89
N TRP A 84 -2.36 5.88 -7.54
CA TRP A 84 -0.99 6.33 -7.74
C TRP A 84 -0.88 7.52 -8.67
N THR A 85 -1.76 7.62 -9.66
CA THR A 85 -1.88 8.80 -10.51
C THR A 85 -2.26 10.04 -9.69
N ALA A 86 -3.24 9.92 -8.78
CA ALA A 86 -3.64 11.00 -7.89
C ALA A 86 -2.53 11.35 -6.88
N PHE A 87 -1.87 10.34 -6.30
CA PHE A 87 -0.78 10.52 -5.35
C PHE A 87 0.40 11.28 -5.98
N ASN A 88 0.87 10.83 -7.15
CA ASN A 88 1.97 11.48 -7.87
C ASN A 88 1.62 12.93 -8.27
N LYS A 89 0.36 13.17 -8.66
CA LYS A 89 -0.12 14.53 -8.92
C LYS A 89 -0.06 15.41 -7.66
N ALA A 90 -0.45 14.89 -6.50
CA ALA A 90 -0.37 15.62 -5.23
C ALA A 90 1.09 15.89 -4.80
N SER A 91 1.99 14.92 -5.00
CA SER A 91 3.43 15.06 -4.73
C SER A 91 4.12 16.16 -5.54
N ASN A 92 3.55 16.55 -6.69
CA ASN A 92 4.05 17.69 -7.47
C ASN A 92 3.77 19.05 -6.79
N PHE A 93 2.81 19.11 -5.87
CA PHE A 93 2.43 20.34 -5.17
C PHE A 93 3.04 20.44 -3.76
N THR A 94 3.35 19.31 -3.11
CA THR A 94 3.93 19.27 -1.76
C THR A 94 4.77 18.01 -1.56
N ASN A 95 5.68 18.05 -0.59
CA ASN A 95 6.45 16.88 -0.22
C ASN A 95 5.57 15.87 0.56
N LEU A 96 5.28 14.73 -0.08
CA LEU A 96 4.55 13.60 0.52
C LEU A 96 5.48 12.51 1.07
N ASP A 97 6.74 12.85 1.35
CA ASP A 97 7.69 11.94 1.98
C ASP A 97 7.13 11.33 3.27
N ASN A 98 7.34 10.02 3.38
CA ASN A 98 6.99 9.27 4.57
C ASN A 98 7.98 9.58 5.70
N PRO A 99 7.54 10.17 6.83
CA PRO A 99 8.44 10.50 7.94
C PRO A 99 8.95 9.26 8.69
N THR A 100 8.33 8.09 8.51
CA THR A 100 8.66 6.84 9.21
C THR A 100 8.78 5.68 8.23
N PRO A 101 9.75 5.72 7.29
CA PRO A 101 9.87 4.73 6.22
C PRO A 101 10.09 3.30 6.74
N LEU A 102 10.84 3.13 7.83
CA LEU A 102 11.05 1.82 8.46
C LEU A 102 9.77 1.25 9.08
N ALA A 103 8.89 2.09 9.64
CA ALA A 103 7.63 1.63 10.19
C ALA A 103 6.70 1.16 9.07
N THR A 104 6.58 1.94 8.01
CA THR A 104 5.75 1.57 6.86
C THR A 104 6.27 0.35 6.13
N TRP A 105 7.59 0.20 5.94
CA TRP A 105 8.14 -1.06 5.42
C TRP A 105 7.72 -2.26 6.29
N ARG A 106 7.81 -2.11 7.61
CA ARG A 106 7.46 -3.19 8.55
C ARG A 106 6.00 -3.60 8.42
N ASP A 107 5.09 -2.65 8.23
CA ASP A 107 3.67 -2.94 7.99
C ASP A 107 3.50 -3.84 6.75
N HIS A 108 4.17 -3.50 5.64
CA HIS A 108 4.15 -4.33 4.42
C HIS A 108 4.71 -5.73 4.67
N HIS A 109 5.84 -5.84 5.36
CA HIS A 109 6.45 -7.13 5.69
C HIS A 109 5.51 -7.99 6.54
N GLU A 110 4.88 -7.42 7.56
CA GLU A 110 3.95 -8.14 8.43
C GLU A 110 2.66 -8.58 7.70
N ILE A 111 2.22 -7.85 6.67
CA ILE A 111 1.14 -8.31 5.77
C ILE A 111 1.58 -9.56 4.99
N VAL A 112 2.79 -9.58 4.41
CA VAL A 112 3.29 -10.74 3.66
C VAL A 112 3.36 -11.98 4.54
N GLU A 113 3.87 -11.84 5.76
CA GLU A 113 4.00 -12.98 6.67
C GLU A 113 2.63 -13.50 7.13
N ALA A 114 1.65 -12.62 7.37
CA ALA A 114 0.28 -13.05 7.67
C ALA A 114 -0.37 -13.80 6.49
N VAL A 115 -0.16 -13.31 5.26
CA VAL A 115 -0.63 -13.97 4.03
C VAL A 115 0.04 -15.33 3.83
N ALA A 116 1.36 -15.41 4.05
CA ALA A 116 2.12 -16.66 3.95
C ALA A 116 1.70 -17.70 5.00
N ALA A 117 1.35 -17.24 6.20
CA ALA A 117 0.78 -18.08 7.27
C ALA A 117 -0.69 -18.47 7.02
N LYS A 118 -1.33 -17.92 5.98
CA LYS A 118 -2.76 -18.04 5.69
C LYS A 118 -3.66 -17.58 6.84
N ASP A 119 -3.18 -16.62 7.63
CA ASP A 119 -3.92 -16.02 8.74
C ASP A 119 -4.73 -14.83 8.22
N VAL A 120 -5.98 -15.10 7.82
CA VAL A 120 -6.87 -14.11 7.21
C VAL A 120 -7.17 -12.95 8.15
N GLU A 121 -7.41 -13.21 9.43
CA GLU A 121 -7.75 -12.14 10.39
C GLU A 121 -6.55 -11.24 10.65
N GLN A 122 -5.36 -11.84 10.81
CA GLN A 122 -4.14 -11.07 10.96
C GLN A 122 -3.82 -10.26 9.70
N ALA A 123 -3.90 -10.87 8.51
CA ALA A 123 -3.64 -10.16 7.25
C ALA A 123 -4.60 -8.99 7.06
N ARG A 124 -5.89 -9.18 7.38
CA ARG A 124 -6.89 -8.11 7.32
C ARG A 124 -6.59 -6.99 8.30
N GLY A 125 -6.26 -7.31 9.55
CA GLY A 125 -5.91 -6.32 10.58
C GLY A 125 -4.68 -5.51 10.20
N ARG A 126 -3.61 -6.18 9.75
CA ARG A 126 -2.37 -5.53 9.29
C ARG A 126 -2.60 -4.63 8.09
N LEU A 127 -3.40 -5.08 7.13
CA LEU A 127 -3.75 -4.27 5.96
C LEU A 127 -4.59 -3.05 6.36
N ASP A 128 -5.54 -3.20 7.30
CA ASP A 128 -6.33 -2.07 7.82
C ASP A 128 -5.46 -1.02 8.53
N ASP A 129 -4.52 -1.47 9.35
CA ASP A 129 -3.61 -0.61 10.10
C ASP A 129 -2.60 0.09 9.18
N HIS A 130 -2.06 -0.60 8.17
CA HIS A 130 -1.19 -0.02 7.12
C HIS A 130 -1.82 1.24 6.51
N TYR A 131 -3.10 1.15 6.16
CA TYR A 131 -3.83 2.28 5.60
C TYR A 131 -3.93 3.49 6.55
N ARG A 132 -3.76 3.34 7.87
CA ARG A 132 -3.79 4.46 8.82
C ARG A 132 -2.52 5.32 8.73
N GLY A 133 -1.38 4.73 8.34
CA GLY A 133 -0.10 5.44 8.21
C GLY A 133 -0.16 6.57 7.18
N ILE A 134 -0.69 6.28 5.98
CA ILE A 134 -0.79 7.30 4.92
C ILE A 134 -1.76 8.44 5.26
N GLN A 135 -2.79 8.18 6.09
CA GLN A 135 -3.72 9.22 6.55
C GLN A 135 -3.00 10.30 7.36
N GLN A 136 -1.98 9.93 8.14
CA GLN A 136 -1.20 10.89 8.93
C GLN A 136 -0.35 11.81 8.04
N VAL A 137 0.21 11.27 6.94
CA VAL A 137 0.99 12.04 5.96
C VAL A 137 0.11 13.07 5.25
N ILE A 138 -1.10 12.67 4.81
CA ILE A 138 -2.06 13.56 4.15
C ILE A 138 -2.56 14.64 5.10
N ALA A 139 -2.94 14.26 6.34
CA ALA A 139 -3.44 15.20 7.34
C ALA A 139 -2.42 16.28 7.71
N LYS A 140 -1.14 15.91 7.86
CA LYS A 140 -0.04 16.85 8.13
C LYS A 140 0.11 17.91 7.02
N ASN A 141 0.01 17.48 5.76
CA ASN A 141 0.15 18.36 4.59
C ASN A 141 -1.07 19.25 4.35
N ARG A 142 -2.25 18.93 4.89
CA ARG A 142 -3.41 19.83 4.86
C ARG A 142 -3.37 20.93 5.91
N ALA A 143 -2.68 20.68 7.02
CA ALA A 143 -2.56 21.61 8.14
C ALA A 143 -1.37 22.58 8.00
N SER A 144 -0.51 22.37 6.99
CA SER A 144 0.63 23.22 6.64
C SER A 144 0.25 24.22 5.55
#